data_AF-A0A1Q3RPF9-F1
#
_entry.id   AF-A0A1Q3RPF9-F1
#
_cell.length_a   1.000
_cell.length_b   1.000
_cell.length_c   1.000
_cell.angle_alpha   90.00
_cell.angle_beta   90.00
_cell.angle_gamma   90.00
#
_symmetry.space_group_name_H-M   'P 1'
#
loop_
_entity.id
_entity.type
_entity.pdbx_description
1 polymer ?
#
loop_
_entity_poly.entity_id
_entity_poly.type
_entity_poly.pdbx_seq_one_letter_code
_entity_poly.pdbx_strand_id
1 'polypeptide(L)'
;MSVTLENIDTIIGRTGVSYKVAKETLEATNGDVVEAIVRIEQTKNNREEESKATREKAFEEKKNTVMLQLKWLGKQIMKIANKLMVIKVQWKKDDRVYLQLPALVVLLVGLWTLPVSLLVLLAPILFGIKMEVVRQSGKTTDVVDWVKEHAPKSEE
;
A
#
# COMPACT_ATOMS: atom_id res chain seq x y z
N MET A 1 2.36 -54.51 -30.89
CA MET A 1 2.07 -53.34 -30.04
C MET A 1 2.35 -53.74 -28.60
N SER A 2 3.35 -53.14 -27.95
CA SER A 2 3.77 -53.53 -26.58
C SER A 2 3.79 -52.29 -25.67
N VAL A 3 2.60 -51.81 -25.33
CA VAL A 3 2.44 -50.86 -24.22
C VAL A 3 2.42 -51.70 -22.94
N THR A 4 3.53 -51.67 -22.19
CA THR A 4 3.67 -52.38 -20.92
C THR A 4 3.62 -51.40 -19.75
N LEU A 5 3.22 -51.92 -18.59
CA LEU A 5 3.20 -51.13 -17.35
C LEU A 5 4.60 -50.59 -17.00
N GLU A 6 5.65 -51.38 -17.20
CA GLU A 6 7.06 -50.98 -16.99
C GLU A 6 7.47 -49.76 -17.82
N ASN A 7 7.00 -49.67 -19.07
CA ASN A 7 7.30 -48.53 -19.93
C ASN A 7 6.60 -47.26 -19.42
N ILE A 8 5.37 -47.39 -18.93
CA ILE A 8 4.62 -46.28 -18.33
C ILE A 8 5.31 -45.82 -17.04
N ASP A 9 5.70 -46.73 -16.17
CA ASP A 9 6.40 -46.43 -14.92
C ASP A 9 7.76 -45.77 -15.17
N THR A 10 8.47 -46.18 -16.22
CA THR A 10 9.72 -45.54 -16.64
C THR A 10 9.50 -44.07 -17.03
N ILE A 11 8.45 -43.78 -17.79
CA ILE A 11 8.13 -42.41 -18.21
C ILE A 11 7.72 -41.57 -17.01
N ILE A 12 6.90 -42.11 -16.11
CA ILE A 12 6.50 -41.42 -14.87
C ILE A 12 7.74 -41.15 -14.01
N GLY A 13 8.62 -42.13 -13.84
CA GLY A 13 9.85 -41.99 -13.06
C GLY A 13 10.82 -40.94 -13.60
N ARG A 14 10.87 -40.75 -14.93
CA ARG A 14 11.73 -39.75 -15.58
C ARG A 14 11.11 -38.37 -15.70
N THR A 15 9.80 -38.30 -15.94
CA THR A 15 9.12 -37.04 -16.26
C THR A 15 8.25 -36.52 -15.12
N GLY A 16 7.88 -37.34 -14.14
CA GLY A 16 7.03 -36.96 -13.01
C GLY A 16 5.59 -36.60 -13.40
N VAL A 17 5.09 -37.07 -14.53
CA VAL A 17 3.69 -36.85 -14.96
C VAL A 17 2.75 -37.90 -14.37
N SER A 18 1.45 -37.63 -14.41
CA SER A 18 0.45 -38.60 -13.96
C SER A 18 0.39 -39.82 -14.89
N TYR A 19 -0.01 -40.96 -14.33
CA TYR A 19 -0.15 -42.21 -15.06
C TYR A 19 -1.00 -42.07 -16.34
N LYS A 20 -2.06 -41.26 -16.29
CA LYS A 20 -2.91 -40.97 -17.45
C LYS A 20 -2.11 -40.30 -18.58
N VAL A 21 -1.33 -39.27 -18.26
CA VAL A 21 -0.53 -38.53 -19.24
C VAL A 21 0.59 -39.41 -19.81
N ALA A 22 1.25 -40.21 -18.97
CA ALA A 22 2.28 -41.15 -19.40
C ALA A 22 1.71 -42.21 -20.35
N LYS A 23 0.56 -42.80 -20.02
CA LYS A 23 -0.14 -43.77 -20.88
C LYS A 23 -0.52 -43.17 -22.24
N GLU A 24 -1.23 -42.04 -22.23
CA GLU A 24 -1.69 -41.39 -23.47
C GLU A 24 -0.50 -40.99 -24.37
N THR A 25 0.59 -40.51 -23.77
CA THR A 25 1.77 -40.11 -24.54
C THR A 25 2.51 -41.31 -25.13
N LEU A 26 2.60 -42.41 -24.38
CA LEU A 26 3.22 -43.65 -24.84
C LEU A 26 2.40 -44.36 -25.93
N GLU A 27 1.07 -44.30 -25.84
CA GLU A 27 0.17 -44.77 -26.91
C GLU A 27 0.34 -43.92 -28.18
N ALA A 28 0.50 -42.60 -28.03
CA ALA A 28 0.69 -41.67 -29.14
C ALA A 28 2.07 -41.77 -29.81
N THR A 29 3.08 -42.36 -29.16
CA THR A 29 4.41 -42.66 -29.72
C THR A 29 4.57 -44.12 -30.12
N ASN A 30 3.46 -44.86 -30.26
CA ASN A 30 3.45 -46.27 -30.66
C ASN A 30 4.32 -47.19 -29.77
N GLY A 31 4.49 -46.85 -28.49
CA GLY A 31 5.30 -47.62 -27.55
C GLY A 31 6.78 -47.20 -27.47
N ASP A 32 7.20 -46.13 -28.15
CA ASP A 32 8.54 -45.57 -27.96
C ASP A 32 8.61 -44.73 -26.68
N VAL A 33 9.38 -45.24 -25.71
CA VAL A 33 9.58 -44.64 -24.38
C VAL A 33 10.41 -43.35 -24.48
N VAL A 34 11.42 -43.32 -25.34
CA VAL A 34 12.33 -42.17 -25.47
C VAL A 34 11.59 -41.01 -26.12
N GLU A 35 10.88 -41.27 -27.21
CA GLU A 35 10.08 -40.25 -27.90
C GLU A 35 8.97 -39.71 -26.99
N ALA A 36 8.35 -40.56 -26.16
CA ALA A 36 7.35 -40.15 -25.19
C ALA A 36 7.92 -39.19 -24.13
N ILE A 37 9.10 -39.50 -23.58
CA ILE A 37 9.78 -38.65 -22.59
C ILE A 37 10.10 -37.29 -23.19
N VAL A 38 10.71 -37.26 -24.39
CA VAL A 38 11.08 -36.01 -25.07
C VAL A 38 9.85 -35.14 -25.33
N ARG A 39 8.74 -35.74 -25.77
CA ARG A 39 7.49 -35.01 -26.02
C ARG A 39 6.92 -34.35 -24.76
N ILE A 40 6.98 -35.05 -23.62
CA ILE A 40 6.53 -34.53 -22.34
C ILE A 40 7.42 -33.37 -21.88
N GLU A 41 8.74 -33.51 -22.00
CA GLU A 41 9.70 -32.46 -21.61
C GLU A 41 9.53 -31.19 -22.44
N GLN A 42 9.39 -31.32 -23.77
CA GLN A 42 9.12 -30.18 -24.65
C GLN A 42 7.82 -29.44 -24.28
N THR A 43 6.76 -30.20 -23.97
CA THR A 43 5.46 -29.62 -23.58
C THR A 43 5.56 -28.87 -22.25
N LYS A 44 6.36 -29.37 -21.30
CA LYS A 44 6.60 -28.69 -20.02
C LYS A 44 7.39 -27.41 -20.19
N ASN A 45 8.50 -27.44 -20.94
CA ASN A 45 9.32 -26.26 -21.18
C ASN A 45 8.53 -25.14 -21.87
N ASN A 46 7.76 -25.46 -22.91
CA ASN A 46 6.96 -24.46 -23.62
C ASN A 46 5.91 -23.81 -22.71
N ARG A 47 5.25 -24.59 -21.84
CA ARG A 47 4.28 -24.05 -20.87
C ARG A 47 4.94 -23.15 -19.83
N GLU A 48 6.15 -23.50 -19.38
CA GLU A 48 6.89 -22.67 -18.43
C GLU A 48 7.31 -21.34 -19.05
N GLU A 49 7.83 -21.35 -20.29
CA GLU A 49 8.22 -20.15 -21.03
C GLU A 49 7.04 -19.23 -21.33
N GLU A 50 5.92 -19.78 -21.80
CA GLU A 50 4.69 -19.01 -22.00
C GLU A 50 4.18 -18.42 -20.67
N SER A 51 4.19 -19.19 -19.58
CA SER A 51 3.73 -18.69 -18.28
C SER A 51 4.63 -17.58 -17.72
N LYS A 52 5.95 -17.66 -17.94
CA LYS A 52 6.91 -16.62 -17.54
C LYS A 52 6.68 -15.35 -18.33
N ALA A 53 6.54 -15.45 -19.65
CA ALA A 53 6.26 -14.30 -20.51
C ALA A 53 4.91 -13.62 -20.18
N THR A 54 3.86 -14.40 -19.87
CA THR A 54 2.57 -13.83 -19.45
C THR A 54 2.65 -13.17 -18.08
N ARG A 55 3.37 -13.77 -17.12
CA ARG A 55 3.56 -13.20 -15.77
C ARG A 55 4.38 -11.92 -15.80
N GLU A 56 5.43 -11.87 -16.59
CA GLU A 56 6.28 -10.67 -16.74
C GLU A 56 5.48 -9.50 -17.34
N LYS A 57 4.72 -9.73 -18.42
CA LYS A 57 3.86 -8.70 -19.01
C LYS A 57 2.79 -8.20 -18.03
N ALA A 58 2.12 -9.09 -17.32
CA ALA A 58 1.13 -8.72 -16.31
C ALA A 58 1.75 -7.96 -15.12
N PHE A 59 2.99 -8.29 -14.75
CA PHE A 59 3.70 -7.60 -13.68
C PHE A 59 4.16 -6.20 -14.12
N GLU A 60 4.66 -6.05 -15.35
CA GLU A 60 5.04 -4.75 -15.90
C GLU A 60 3.86 -3.79 -16.04
N GLU A 61 2.70 -4.29 -16.50
CA GLU A 61 1.49 -3.48 -16.63
C GLU A 61 0.99 -2.97 -15.26
N LYS A 62 0.98 -3.85 -14.26
CA LYS A 62 0.67 -3.47 -12.87
C LYS A 62 1.67 -2.48 -12.30
N LYS A 63 2.98 -2.71 -12.53
CA LYS A 63 4.05 -1.81 -12.07
C LYS A 63 3.93 -0.43 -12.70
N ASN A 64 3.68 -0.35 -14.01
CA ASN A 64 3.49 0.93 -14.69
C ASN A 64 2.27 1.69 -14.15
N THR A 65 1.17 0.98 -13.91
CA THR A 65 -0.06 1.59 -13.35
C THR A 65 0.18 2.15 -11.95
N VAL A 66 0.78 1.37 -11.05
CA VAL A 66 1.11 1.81 -9.69
C VAL A 66 2.12 2.96 -9.71
N MET A 67 3.13 2.90 -10.58
CA MET A 67 4.12 3.96 -10.70
C MET A 67 3.52 5.28 -11.20
N LEU A 68 2.57 5.23 -12.14
CA LEU A 68 1.83 6.42 -12.59
C LEU A 68 1.01 7.03 -11.46
N GLN A 69 0.32 6.21 -10.66
CA GLN A 69 -0.44 6.66 -9.50
C GLN A 69 0.46 7.30 -8.44
N LEU A 70 1.60 6.68 -8.11
CA LEU A 70 2.57 7.22 -7.16
C LEU A 70 3.17 8.55 -7.63
N LYS A 71 3.51 8.65 -8.92
CA LYS A 71 4.00 9.90 -9.51
C LYS A 71 2.96 11.02 -9.44
N TRP A 72 1.69 10.71 -9.71
CA TRP A 72 0.60 11.67 -9.60
C TRP A 72 0.41 12.15 -8.15
N LEU A 73 0.35 11.21 -7.19
CA LEU A 73 0.22 11.52 -5.76
C LEU A 73 1.41 12.37 -5.26
N GLY A 74 2.64 11.98 -5.59
CA GLY A 74 3.84 12.74 -5.22
C GLY A 74 3.82 14.17 -5.75
N LYS A 75 3.35 14.37 -7.00
CA LYS A 75 3.20 15.72 -7.58
C LYS A 75 2.15 16.56 -6.84
N GLN A 76 1.04 15.96 -6.40
CA GLN A 76 0.03 16.66 -5.59
C GLN A 76 0.57 17.04 -4.20
N ILE A 77 1.23 16.09 -3.53
CA ILE A 77 1.83 16.30 -2.21
C ILE A 77 2.88 17.42 -2.29
N MET A 78 3.75 17.41 -3.30
CA MET A 78 4.79 18.42 -3.46
C MET A 78 4.20 19.84 -3.69
N LYS A 79 3.11 19.97 -4.45
CA LYS A 79 2.39 21.25 -4.60
C LYS A 79 1.83 21.75 -3.27
N ILE A 80 1.22 20.88 -2.48
CA ILE A 80 0.64 21.22 -1.18
C ILE A 80 1.76 21.57 -0.18
N ALA A 81 2.82 20.75 -0.13
CA ALA A 81 3.97 20.97 0.74
C ALA A 81 4.62 22.34 0.49
N ASN A 82 4.85 22.70 -0.78
CA ASN A 82 5.41 24.02 -1.12
C ASN A 82 4.51 25.17 -0.68
N LYS A 83 3.18 25.05 -0.85
CA LYS A 83 2.23 26.06 -0.34
C LYS A 83 2.27 26.18 1.19
N LEU A 84 2.31 25.05 1.89
CA LEU A 84 2.32 24.99 3.35
C LEU A 84 3.65 25.44 3.97
N MET A 85 4.76 25.31 3.25
CA MET A 85 6.08 25.74 3.71
C MET A 85 6.22 27.27 3.76
N VAL A 86 5.47 28.00 2.92
CA VAL A 86 5.44 29.46 2.91
C VAL A 86 4.63 30.02 4.08
N ILE A 87 3.62 29.29 4.56
CA ILE A 87 2.80 29.68 5.71
C ILE A 87 3.62 29.45 6.98
N LYS A 88 3.83 30.50 7.77
CA LYS A 88 4.59 30.44 9.03
C LYS A 88 3.62 30.60 10.20
N VAL A 89 3.61 29.61 11.09
CA VAL A 89 2.90 29.66 12.36
C VAL A 89 3.84 30.26 13.39
N GLN A 90 3.40 31.37 14.00
CA GLN A 90 4.16 32.07 15.03
C GLN A 90 3.39 32.02 16.36
N TRP A 91 4.08 31.66 17.44
CA TRP A 91 3.57 31.78 18.79
C TRP A 91 4.14 33.05 19.42
N LYS A 92 3.25 33.98 19.78
CA LYS A 92 3.59 35.25 20.44
C LYS A 92 3.03 35.28 21.85
N LYS A 93 3.83 35.77 22.80
CA LYS A 93 3.39 36.11 24.16
C LYS A 93 4.17 37.37 24.60
N ASP A 94 3.49 38.35 25.19
CA ASP A 94 4.08 39.61 25.66
C ASP A 94 4.98 40.31 24.60
N ASP A 95 4.44 40.51 23.39
CA ASP A 95 5.12 41.10 22.21
C ASP A 95 6.41 40.40 21.71
N ARG A 96 6.79 39.26 22.29
CA ARG A 96 7.93 38.45 21.81
C ARG A 96 7.48 37.18 21.10
N VAL A 97 8.10 36.91 19.95
CA VAL A 97 7.89 35.68 19.16
C VAL A 97 8.79 34.59 19.75
N TYR A 98 8.19 33.54 20.33
CA TYR A 98 8.93 32.43 20.94
C TYR A 98 9.22 31.30 19.95
N LEU A 99 8.31 31.08 19.01
CA LEU A 99 8.43 29.98 18.06
C LEU A 99 7.86 30.39 16.71
N GLN A 100 8.65 30.20 15.65
CA GLN A 100 8.25 30.44 14.27
C GLN A 100 8.57 29.20 13.46
N LEU A 101 7.54 28.43 13.11
CA LEU A 101 7.69 27.20 12.34
C LEU A 101 6.80 27.24 11.08
N PRO A 102 7.24 26.64 9.96
CA PRO A 102 6.37 26.44 8.80
C PRO A 102 5.15 25.58 9.17
N ALA A 103 3.99 25.89 8.60
CA ALA A 103 2.74 25.18 8.88
C ALA A 103 2.83 23.68 8.56
N LEU A 104 3.65 23.31 7.56
CA LEU A 104 3.95 21.90 7.26
C LEU A 104 4.58 21.16 8.44
N VAL A 105 5.53 21.79 9.14
CA VAL A 105 6.21 21.19 10.31
C VAL A 105 5.22 21.02 11.45
N VAL A 106 4.39 22.03 11.70
CA VAL A 106 3.35 21.97 12.74
C VAL A 106 2.32 20.86 12.44
N LEU A 107 1.90 20.70 11.18
CA LEU A 107 0.97 19.65 10.78
C LEU A 107 1.58 18.25 10.91
N LEU A 108 2.85 18.07 10.53
CA LEU A 108 3.54 16.79 10.66
C LEU A 108 3.69 16.38 12.13
N VAL A 109 4.16 17.31 12.97
CA VAL A 109 4.27 17.07 14.41
C VAL A 109 2.89 16.80 15.01
N GLY A 110 1.87 17.58 14.64
CA GLY A 110 0.49 17.38 15.06
C GLY A 110 -0.04 15.98 14.73
N LEU A 111 0.14 15.54 13.48
CA LEU A 111 -0.27 14.20 13.03
C LEU A 111 0.46 13.09 13.80
N TRP A 112 1.74 13.29 14.12
CA TRP A 112 2.53 12.34 14.90
C TRP A 112 2.10 12.28 16.38
N THR A 113 1.70 13.41 16.92
CA THR A 113 1.24 13.51 18.31
C THR A 113 -0.23 13.10 18.51
N LEU A 114 -1.01 12.86 17.44
CA LEU A 114 -2.43 12.49 17.52
C LEU A 114 -2.77 11.38 18.52
N PRO A 115 -1.99 10.28 18.66
CA PRO A 115 -2.30 9.23 19.63
C PRO A 115 -2.24 9.71 21.10
N VAL A 116 -1.39 10.71 21.38
CA VAL A 116 -1.17 11.26 22.73
C VAL A 116 -1.90 12.61 22.90
N SER A 117 -2.32 13.24 21.80
CA SER A 117 -2.94 14.57 21.82
C SER A 117 -4.25 14.58 22.57
N LEU A 118 -5.00 13.47 22.58
CA LEU A 118 -6.25 13.35 23.32
C LEU A 118 -6.05 13.51 24.83
N LEU A 119 -4.95 12.96 25.38
CA LEU A 119 -4.60 13.11 26.79
C LEU A 119 -4.10 14.52 27.12
N VAL A 120 -3.34 15.12 26.20
CA VAL A 120 -2.89 16.52 26.33
C VAL A 120 -4.07 17.50 26.24
N LEU A 121 -5.09 17.19 25.45
CA LEU A 121 -6.31 18.00 25.32
C LEU A 121 -7.23 17.90 26.54
N LEU A 122 -7.16 16.80 27.29
CA LEU A 122 -7.86 16.61 28.58
C LEU A 122 -7.17 17.33 29.75
N ALA A 123 -5.85 17.55 29.67
CA ALA A 123 -5.10 18.21 30.74
C ALA A 123 -5.58 19.64 31.07
N PRO A 124 -5.91 20.52 30.10
CA PRO A 124 -6.49 21.84 30.36
C PRO A 124 -7.79 21.80 31.17
N ILE A 125 -8.62 20.78 30.98
CA ILE A 125 -9.89 20.61 31.71
C ILE A 125 -9.62 20.20 33.16
N LEU A 126 -8.62 19.33 33.39
CA LEU A 126 -8.23 18.87 34.73
C LEU A 126 -7.42 19.92 35.51
N PHE A 127 -6.61 20.73 34.82
CA PHE A 127 -5.69 21.71 35.42
C PHE A 127 -6.12 23.18 35.28
N GLY A 128 -7.27 23.46 34.63
CA GLY A 128 -7.80 24.82 34.46
C GLY A 128 -7.00 25.72 33.51
N ILE A 129 -6.31 25.16 32.51
CA ILE A 129 -5.48 25.92 31.57
C ILE A 129 -6.37 26.48 30.44
N LYS A 130 -6.38 27.80 30.24
CA LYS A 130 -7.15 28.46 29.17
C LYS A 130 -6.38 28.47 27.85
N MET A 131 -7.01 28.07 26.75
CA MET A 131 -6.42 28.05 25.40
C MET A 131 -7.09 29.09 24.49
N GLU A 132 -6.37 30.16 24.13
CA GLU A 132 -6.83 31.18 23.17
C GLU A 132 -6.20 30.98 21.79
N VAL A 133 -7.03 30.99 20.72
CA VAL A 133 -6.57 30.88 19.32
C VAL A 133 -6.75 32.23 18.63
N VAL A 134 -5.64 32.91 18.33
CA VAL A 134 -5.67 34.23 17.67
C VAL A 134 -5.53 34.08 16.16
N ARG A 135 -6.55 34.51 15.40
CA ARG A 135 -6.52 34.65 13.94
C ARG A 135 -6.20 36.13 13.59
N GLN A 136 -5.43 36.36 12.52
CA GLN A 136 -4.84 37.66 12.11
C GLN A 136 -5.81 38.86 11.85
N SER A 137 -7.08 38.82 12.27
CA SER A 137 -8.02 39.93 12.07
C SER A 137 -8.47 40.62 13.36
N GLY A 138 -7.72 40.51 14.45
CA GLY A 138 -8.00 41.27 15.69
C GLY A 138 -9.34 40.93 16.35
N LYS A 139 -10.02 39.85 15.95
CA LYS A 139 -11.14 39.25 16.67
C LYS A 139 -10.67 37.96 17.30
N THR A 140 -10.45 38.03 18.60
CA THR A 140 -10.33 36.89 19.50
C THR A 140 -11.69 36.25 19.64
N THR A 141 -11.80 35.00 19.22
CA THR A 141 -12.95 34.15 19.57
C THR A 141 -12.42 32.99 20.37
N ASP A 142 -12.94 32.85 21.57
CA ASP A 142 -12.57 31.81 22.52
C ASP A 142 -13.03 30.44 22.01
N VAL A 143 -12.14 29.43 22.03
CA VAL A 143 -12.45 28.09 21.50
C VAL A 143 -13.47 27.38 22.38
N VAL A 144 -13.48 27.70 23.68
CA VAL A 144 -14.40 27.14 24.67
C VAL A 144 -15.83 27.60 24.43
N ASP A 145 -16.04 28.85 24.03
CA ASP A 145 -17.38 29.39 23.80
C ASP A 145 -17.99 28.87 22.50
N TRP A 146 -17.17 28.72 21.45
CA TRP A 146 -17.63 28.16 20.18
C TRP A 146 -18.08 26.69 20.31
N VAL A 147 -17.35 25.89 21.10
CA VAL A 147 -17.71 24.49 21.37
C VAL A 147 -18.96 24.40 22.24
N LYS A 148 -19.16 25.30 23.21
CA LYS A 148 -20.39 25.35 24.01
C LYS A 148 -21.61 25.76 23.18
N GLU A 149 -21.43 26.64 22.19
CA GLU A 149 -22.50 27.11 21.32
C GLU A 149 -22.93 26.07 20.27
N HIS A 150 -22.02 25.17 19.86
CA HIS A 150 -22.26 24.15 18.84
C HIS A 150 -22.28 22.71 19.37
N ALA A 151 -22.18 22.51 20.70
CA ALA A 151 -22.36 21.20 21.30
C ALA A 151 -23.84 20.79 21.19
N PRO A 152 -24.16 19.57 20.71
CA PRO A 152 -25.52 19.06 20.77
C PRO A 152 -25.93 18.99 22.25
N LYS A 153 -27.01 19.69 22.61
CA LYS A 153 -27.64 19.53 23.92
C LYS A 153 -27.98 18.05 24.09
N SER A 154 -27.32 17.38 25.03
CA SER A 154 -27.85 16.14 25.58
C SER A 154 -29.13 16.53 26.34
N GLU A 155 -30.28 16.22 25.73
CA GLU A 155 -31.56 16.21 26.41
C GLU A 155 -31.46 15.19 27.57
N GLU A 156 -31.58 15.68 28.80
CA GLU A 156 -32.11 14.90 29.93
C GLU A 156 -33.62 15.16 30.03
#